data_AF-A0A0B5DDL9-F1
#
_entry.id   AF-A0A0B5DDL9-F1
#
_cell.length_a   1.000
_cell.length_b   1.000
_cell.length_c   1.000
_cell.angle_alpha   90.00
_cell.angle_beta   90.00
_cell.angle_gamma   90.00
#
_symmetry.space_group_name_H-M   'P 1'
#
loop_
_entity.id
_entity.type
_entity.pdbx_description
1 polymer ?
#
loop_
_entity_poly.entity_id
_entity_poly.type
_entity_poly.pdbx_seq_one_letter_code
_entity_poly.pdbx_strand_id
1 'polypeptide(L)' 'MSTVTVLGIASIVIGFLCIAAAFHTFMKKYPTVWPVAFGIGAFIFVTVIPVILAVFFATMPGDVTR' A
#
# COMPACT_ATOMS: atom_id res chain seq x y z
N MET A 1 -16.90 -11.09 -1.24
CA MET A 1 -15.64 -10.33 -1.09
C MET A 1 -15.75 -9.56 0.19
N SER A 2 -14.96 -9.89 1.21
CA SER A 2 -15.02 -9.21 2.49
C SER A 2 -14.48 -7.79 2.35
N THR A 3 -14.98 -6.85 3.15
CA THR A 3 -14.53 -5.45 3.16
C THR A 3 -13.02 -5.35 3.38
N VAL A 4 -12.43 -6.28 4.14
CA VAL A 4 -10.99 -6.38 4.40
C VAL A 4 -10.21 -6.70 3.11
N THR A 5 -10.71 -7.64 2.31
CA THR A 5 -10.09 -7.97 1.01
C THR A 5 -10.10 -6.78 0.06
N VAL A 6 -11.22 -6.04 -0.01
CA VAL A 6 -11.32 -4.85 -0.87
C VAL A 6 -10.38 -3.74 -0.41
N LEU A 7 -10.29 -3.50 0.90
CA LEU A 7 -9.34 -2.54 1.48
C LEU A 7 -7.88 -2.93 1.23
N GLY A 8 -7.55 -4.21 1.34
CA GLY A 8 -6.21 -4.73 1.03
C GLY A 8 -5.82 -4.48 -0.42
N ILE A 9 -6.71 -4.80 -1.37
CA ILE A 9 -6.48 -4.56 -2.81
C ILE A 9 -6.33 -3.06 -3.09
N ALA A 10 -7.22 -2.22 -2.55
CA ALA A 10 -7.15 -0.77 -2.73
C ALA A 10 -5.82 -0.18 -2.21
N SER A 11 -5.33 -0.66 -1.06
CA SER A 11 -4.04 -0.23 -0.50
C SER A 11 -2.86 -0.58 -1.41
N ILE A 12 -2.87 -1.79 -1.99
CA ILE A 12 -1.81 -2.23 -2.92
C ILE A 12 -1.81 -1.36 -4.18
N VAL A 13 -2.98 -1.07 -4.76
CA VAL A 13 -3.10 -0.21 -5.95
C VAL A 13 -2.55 1.20 -5.68
N ILE A 14 -2.88 1.79 -4.53
CA ILE A 14 -2.36 3.11 -4.11
C ILE A 14 -0.83 3.03 -3.91
N GLY A 15 -0.34 1.94 -3.31
CA GLY A 15 1.08 1.70 -3.13
C GLY A 15 1.84 1.63 -4.47
N PHE A 16 1.30 0.94 -5.47
CA PHE A 16 1.87 0.89 -6.82
C PHE A 16 1.88 2.26 -7.51
N LEU A 17 0.83 3.07 -7.34
CA LEU A 17 0.82 4.45 -7.84
C LEU A 17 1.88 5.31 -7.15
N CYS A 18 2.12 5.07 -5.86
CA CYS A 18 3.18 5.74 -5.11
C CYS A 18 4.58 5.35 -5.62
N ILE A 19 4.79 4.07 -5.95
CA ILE A 19 6.02 3.59 -6.61
C ILE A 19 6.19 4.27 -7.97
N ALA A 20 5.14 4.30 -8.80
CA ALA A 20 5.18 4.96 -10.10
C ALA A 20 5.52 6.46 -9.99
N ALA A 21 4.96 7.15 -8.98
CA ALA A 21 5.29 8.54 -8.67
C ALA A 21 6.75 8.71 -8.18
N ALA A 22 7.29 7.75 -7.42
CA ALA A 22 8.69 7.71 -7.03
C ALA A 22 9.62 7.61 -8.26
N PHE A 23 9.30 6.71 -9.19
CA PHE A 23 10.05 6.55 -10.43
C PHE A 23 9.93 7.78 -11.33
N HIS A 24 8.75 8.38 -11.42
CA HIS A 24 8.53 9.60 -12.20
C HIS A 24 9.30 10.80 -11.63
N THR A 25 9.34 10.96 -10.30
CA THR A 25 10.13 12.02 -9.65
C THR A 25 11.63 11.80 -9.77
N PHE A 26 12.08 10.54 -9.77
CA PHE A 26 13.46 10.17 -10.05
C PHE A 26 13.86 10.51 -11.51
N MET A 27 13.03 10.18 -12.49
CA MET A 27 13.27 10.48 -13.91
C MET A 27 13.36 11.98 -14.20
N LYS A 28 12.61 12.81 -13.47
CA LYS A 28 12.55 14.26 -13.69
C LYS A 28 13.68 15.04 -12.97
N LYS A 29 14.71 14.34 -12.45
CA LYS A 29 15.90 14.91 -11.75
C LYS A 29 15.54 15.83 -10.57
N TYR A 30 14.44 15.56 -9.86
CA TYR A 30 14.15 16.25 -8.62
C TYR A 30 15.18 15.91 -7.53
N PRO A 31 15.41 16.79 -6.54
CA PRO A 31 16.38 16.54 -5.48
C PRO A 31 16.07 15.20 -4.79
N THR A 32 17.11 14.42 -4.51
CA THR A 32 17.10 13.00 -4.08
C THR A 32 16.16 12.70 -2.91
N VAL A 33 15.84 13.71 -2.11
CA VAL A 33 14.89 13.66 -1.00
C VAL A 33 13.49 13.20 -1.45
N TRP A 34 13.02 13.67 -2.61
CA TRP A 34 11.67 13.34 -3.12
C TRP A 34 11.52 11.87 -3.51
N PRO A 35 12.38 11.28 -4.35
CA PRO A 35 12.26 9.87 -4.70
C PRO A 35 12.47 8.94 -3.50
N VAL A 36 13.32 9.30 -2.52
CA VAL A 36 13.47 8.53 -1.27
C VAL A 36 12.21 8.59 -0.42
N ALA A 37 11.60 9.77 -0.27
CA ALA A 37 10.34 9.93 0.46
C ALA A 37 9.20 9.13 -0.18
N PHE A 38 9.08 9.15 -1.52
CA PHE A 38 8.11 8.32 -2.24
C PHE A 38 8.41 6.82 -2.14
N GLY A 39 9.68 6.42 -2.12
CA GLY A 39 10.08 5.03 -1.90
C GLY A 39 9.71 4.50 -0.51
N ILE A 40 9.92 5.31 0.53
CA ILE A 40 9.50 4.97 1.91
C ILE A 40 7.96 4.94 2.00
N GLY A 41 7.27 5.90 1.40
CA GLY A 41 5.80 5.91 1.34
C GLY A 41 5.23 4.67 0.64
N ALA A 42 5.82 4.30 -0.49
CA ALA A 42 5.48 3.09 -1.22
C ALA A 42 5.66 1.82 -0.38
N PHE A 43 6.78 1.71 0.34
CA PHE A 43 7.03 0.58 1.23
C PHE A 43 5.91 0.45 2.27
N ILE A 44 5.50 1.55 2.90
CA ILE A 44 4.43 1.53 3.92
C ILE A 44 3.08 1.10 3.32
N PHE A 45 2.70 1.66 2.16
CA PHE A 45 1.42 1.34 1.53
C PHE A 45 1.33 -0.07 0.94
N VAL A 46 2.43 -0.60 0.42
CA VAL A 46 2.50 -1.95 -0.19
C VAL A 46 2.78 -3.05 0.83
N THR A 47 3.44 -2.75 1.95
CA THR A 47 3.82 -3.78 2.93
C THR A 47 3.08 -3.60 4.26
N VAL A 48 3.29 -2.49 4.95
CA VAL A 48 2.81 -2.31 6.33
C VAL A 48 1.29 -2.37 6.40
N ILE A 49 0.59 -1.62 5.55
CA ILE A 49 -0.88 -1.57 5.56
C ILE A 49 -1.50 -2.94 5.22
N PRO A 50 -1.17 -3.59 4.09
CA PRO A 50 -1.76 -4.89 3.75
C PRO A 50 -1.32 -6.01 4.71
N VAL A 51 -0.12 -5.97 5.28
CA VAL A 51 0.32 -6.94 6.30
C VAL A 51 -0.49 -6.78 7.59
N ILE A 52 -0.73 -5.55 8.06
CA ILE A 52 -1.57 -5.33 9.25
C ILE A 52 -3.01 -5.77 8.99
N LEU A 53 -3.57 -5.42 7.82
CA LEU A 53 -4.91 -5.89 7.42
C LEU A 53 -4.97 -7.43 7.34
N ALA A 54 -3.95 -8.09 6.82
CA ALA A 54 -3.91 -9.55 6.71
C ALA A 54 -3.74 -10.23 8.08
N VAL A 55 -2.76 -9.80 8.89
CA VAL A 55 -2.44 -10.44 10.17
C VAL A 55 -3.55 -10.26 11.18
N PHE A 56 -4.09 -9.05 11.29
CA PHE A 56 -5.06 -8.73 12.33
C PHE A 56 -6.50 -8.88 11.86
N PHE A 57 -6.85 -8.49 10.62
CA PHE A 57 -8.25 -8.39 10.19
C PHE A 57 -8.73 -9.56 9.33
N ALA A 58 -7.87 -10.24 8.57
CA ALA A 58 -8.29 -11.41 7.79
C ALA A 58 -8.61 -12.63 8.67
N THR A 59 -8.16 -12.63 9.93
CA THR A 59 -8.42 -13.68 10.92
C THR A 59 -9.57 -13.36 11.88
N MET A 60 -10.18 -12.17 11.79
CA MET A 60 -11.32 -11.79 12.62
C MET A 60 -12.58 -12.52 12.13
N PRO A 61 -13.24 -13.35 12.96
CA PRO A 61 -14.40 -14.15 12.58
C PRO A 61 -15.69 -13.32 12.54
N GLY A 62 -15.71 -12.27 11.70
CA GLY A 62 -16.89 -11.46 11.41
C GLY A 62 -17.53 -11.74 10.04
N ASP A 63 -16.84 -12.47 9.16
CA ASP A 63 -17.30 -12.74 7.78
C ASP A 63 -17.88 -14.17 7.60
N VAL A 64 -17.96 -14.97 8.67
CA VAL A 64 -18.52 -16.35 8.65
C VAL A 64 -20.03 -16.41 8.92
N THR A 65 -20.71 -15.26 9.03
CA THR A 65 -22.15 -15.19 9.35
C THR A 65 -23.02 -14.67 8.21
N ARG A 66 -22.57 -14.78 6.96
CA ARG A 66 -23.43 -14.60 5.79
C ARG A 66 -23.32 -15.76 4.80
#